data_AF-A0A3B9R7Z4-F1
#
_entry.id   AF-A0A3B9R7Z4-F1
#
_cell.length_a   1.000
_cell.length_b   1.000
_cell.length_c   1.000
_cell.angle_alpha   90.00
_cell.angle_beta   90.00
_cell.angle_gamma   90.00
#
_symmetry.space_group_name_H-M   'P 1'
#
loop_
_entity.id
_entity.type
_entity.pdbx_description
1 polymer ?
#
loop_
_entity_poly.entity_id
_entity_poly.type
_entity_poly.pdbx_seq_one_letter_code
_entity_poly.pdbx_strand_id
1 'polypeptide(L)'
;MFNSKQKGFTLIELLVVIAILGILAAVGVPAYQGFQQKAKYNSAKANFTNAKAFIMAEISKCNGNDNTLSFVDALNNEYRMGAVCPIGSATDGRKHAMEYFRQILWDKFKNPYNPKKGVVYGAGNISEAKSAETLVTTAPEMLGFMAITEGKTSVAMRLTINIGNQTGEGDYERLSQEIGINE
;
A
#
# COMPACT_ATOMS: atom_id res chain seq x y z
N MET A 1 -35.00 2.63 -53.55
CA MET A 1 -35.35 2.91 -52.14
C MET A 1 -35.30 1.59 -51.36
N PHE A 2 -34.28 1.38 -50.53
CA PHE A 2 -34.21 0.21 -49.66
C PHE A 2 -35.14 0.46 -48.46
N ASN A 3 -36.31 -0.18 -48.47
CA ASN A 3 -37.22 -0.17 -47.32
C ASN A 3 -36.70 -1.17 -46.28
N SER A 4 -35.82 -0.71 -45.39
CA SER A 4 -35.34 -1.48 -44.24
C SER A 4 -36.50 -1.73 -43.29
N LYS A 5 -37.10 -2.93 -43.35
CA LYS A 5 -38.04 -3.40 -42.34
C LYS A 5 -37.37 -3.33 -40.96
N GLN A 6 -37.66 -2.30 -40.18
CA GLN A 6 -37.28 -2.23 -38.77
C GLN A 6 -38.03 -3.35 -38.03
N LYS A 7 -37.35 -4.46 -37.76
CA LYS A 7 -37.83 -5.47 -36.82
C LYS A 7 -37.74 -4.87 -35.42
N GLY A 8 -38.89 -4.62 -34.80
CA GLY A 8 -38.96 -4.21 -33.40
C GLY A 8 -38.56 -5.37 -32.47
N PHE A 9 -37.88 -5.04 -31.38
CA PHE A 9 -37.52 -5.99 -30.33
C PHE A 9 -38.78 -6.38 -29.54
N THR A 10 -39.00 -7.66 -29.26
CA THR A 10 -40.20 -8.12 -28.54
C THR A 10 -40.00 -8.06 -27.03
N LEU A 11 -41.09 -7.83 -26.27
CA LEU A 11 -41.04 -7.84 -24.80
C LEU A 11 -40.65 -9.21 -24.25
N ILE A 12 -41.01 -10.30 -24.94
CA ILE A 12 -40.64 -11.66 -24.51
C ILE A 12 -39.15 -11.93 -24.70
N GLU A 13 -38.54 -11.41 -25.77
CA GLU A 13 -37.08 -11.48 -25.96
C GLU A 13 -36.35 -10.75 -24.83
N LEU A 14 -36.86 -9.58 -24.42
CA LEU A 14 -36.29 -8.85 -23.28
C LEU A 14 -36.40 -9.64 -21.98
N LEU A 15 -37.55 -10.28 -21.75
CA LEU A 15 -37.85 -11.01 -20.52
C LEU A 15 -36.93 -12.24 -20.35
N VAL A 16 -36.66 -12.98 -21.42
CA VAL A 16 -35.72 -14.11 -21.38
C VAL A 16 -34.29 -13.63 -21.12
N VAL A 17 -33.88 -12.50 -21.72
CA VAL A 17 -32.53 -11.95 -21.51
C VAL A 17 -32.32 -11.54 -20.05
N ILE A 18 -33.27 -10.83 -19.43
CA ILE A 18 -33.15 -10.44 -18.02
C ILE A 18 -33.12 -11.66 -17.09
N ALA A 19 -33.86 -12.73 -17.42
CA ALA A 19 -33.86 -13.96 -16.63
C ALA A 19 -32.49 -14.63 -16.65
N ILE A 20 -31.84 -14.71 -17.82
CA ILE A 20 -30.48 -15.27 -17.95
C ILE A 20 -29.45 -14.38 -17.25
N LEU A 21 -29.52 -13.06 -17.42
CA LEU A 21 -28.64 -12.11 -16.73
C LEU A 21 -28.75 -12.21 -15.21
N GLY A 22 -29.96 -12.46 -14.68
CA GLY A 22 -30.18 -12.67 -13.25
C GLY A 22 -29.42 -13.89 -12.70
N ILE A 23 -29.45 -15.02 -13.42
CA ILE A 23 -28.72 -16.24 -13.03
C ILE A 23 -27.20 -16.00 -13.08
N LEU A 24 -26.71 -15.38 -14.16
CA LEU A 24 -25.29 -15.08 -14.32
C LEU A 24 -24.79 -14.11 -13.24
N ALA A 25 -25.58 -13.10 -12.88
CA ALA A 25 -25.23 -12.16 -11.82
C ALA A 25 -25.14 -12.84 -10.45
N ALA A 26 -26.06 -13.76 -10.13
CA ALA A 26 -26.09 -14.46 -8.84
C ALA A 26 -24.81 -15.26 -8.57
N VAL A 27 -24.24 -15.91 -9.58
CA VAL A 27 -22.96 -16.65 -9.45
C VAL A 27 -21.73 -15.79 -9.73
N GLY A 28 -21.85 -14.79 -10.60
CA GLY A 28 -20.73 -13.97 -11.06
C GLY A 28 -20.25 -12.97 -10.02
N VAL A 29 -21.16 -12.35 -9.27
CA VAL A 29 -20.82 -11.36 -8.23
C VAL A 29 -19.93 -11.94 -7.11
N PRO A 30 -20.30 -13.04 -6.42
CA PRO A 30 -19.46 -13.59 -5.35
C PRO A 30 -18.11 -14.10 -5.88
N ALA A 31 -18.08 -14.69 -7.08
CA ALA A 31 -16.82 -15.11 -7.70
C ALA A 31 -15.88 -13.93 -7.97
N TYR A 32 -16.42 -12.82 -8.51
CA TYR A 32 -15.64 -11.62 -8.79
C TYR A 32 -15.13 -10.94 -7.50
N GLN A 33 -15.93 -10.92 -6.44
CA GLN A 33 -15.51 -10.43 -5.12
C GLN A 33 -14.32 -11.23 -4.57
N GLY A 34 -14.35 -12.56 -4.68
CA GLY A 34 -13.24 -13.43 -4.29
C GLY A 34 -11.95 -13.15 -5.08
N PHE A 35 -12.05 -12.93 -6.40
CA PHE A 35 -10.89 -12.57 -7.22
C PHE A 35 -10.31 -11.20 -6.86
N GLN A 36 -11.16 -10.20 -6.62
CA GLN A 36 -10.72 -8.89 -6.15
C GLN A 36 -10.00 -9.00 -4.81
N GLN A 37 -10.52 -9.80 -3.87
CA GLN A 37 -9.90 -9.97 -2.55
C GLN A 37 -8.51 -10.60 -2.66
N LYS A 38 -8.37 -11.67 -3.45
CA LYS A 38 -7.06 -12.30 -3.74
C LYS A 38 -6.08 -11.32 -4.41
N ALA A 39 -6.56 -10.51 -5.35
CA ALA A 39 -5.73 -9.50 -6.00
C ALA A 39 -5.23 -8.43 -5.01
N LYS A 40 -6.09 -7.95 -4.11
CA LYS A 40 -5.72 -7.00 -3.04
C LYS A 40 -4.69 -7.59 -2.08
N TYR A 41 -4.91 -8.83 -1.64
CA TYR A 41 -3.97 -9.55 -0.77
C TYR A 41 -2.59 -9.69 -1.41
N ASN A 42 -2.54 -10.15 -2.66
CA ASN A 42 -1.28 -10.31 -3.40
C ASN A 42 -0.60 -8.95 -3.65
N SER A 43 -1.37 -7.91 -3.96
CA SER A 43 -0.85 -6.56 -4.15
C SER A 43 -0.29 -5.98 -2.84
N ALA A 44 -0.93 -6.19 -1.70
CA ALA A 44 -0.42 -5.74 -0.40
C ALA A 44 0.91 -6.45 -0.06
N LYS A 45 0.97 -7.77 -0.29
CA LYS A 45 2.20 -8.55 -0.11
C LYS A 45 3.34 -8.09 -1.03
N ALA A 46 3.02 -7.78 -2.29
CA ALA A 46 3.98 -7.23 -3.24
C ALA A 46 4.46 -5.83 -2.80
N ASN A 47 3.55 -4.95 -2.40
CA ASN A 47 3.87 -3.63 -1.88
C ASN A 47 4.84 -3.71 -0.69
N PHE A 48 4.64 -4.65 0.25
CA PHE A 48 5.55 -4.85 1.37
C PHE A 48 6.95 -5.29 0.94
N THR A 49 7.02 -6.24 0.00
CA THR A 49 8.31 -6.73 -0.52
C THR A 49 9.08 -5.61 -1.22
N ASN A 50 8.37 -4.82 -2.04
CA ASN A 50 8.93 -3.68 -2.77
C ASN A 50 9.35 -2.55 -1.82
N ALA A 51 8.51 -2.21 -0.84
CA ALA A 51 8.81 -1.21 0.18
C ALA A 51 10.06 -1.59 0.99
N LYS A 52 10.15 -2.86 1.42
CA LYS A 52 11.33 -3.38 2.11
C LYS A 52 12.59 -3.23 1.26
N ALA A 53 12.55 -3.71 0.02
CA ALA A 53 13.70 -3.67 -0.89
C ALA A 53 14.14 -2.23 -1.17
N PHE A 54 13.17 -1.33 -1.37
CA PHE A 54 13.43 0.09 -1.57
C PHE A 54 14.12 0.73 -0.36
N ILE A 55 13.59 0.53 0.85
CA ILE A 55 14.19 1.09 2.07
C ILE A 55 15.61 0.57 2.26
N MET A 56 15.83 -0.74 2.09
CA MET A 56 17.16 -1.35 2.21
C MET A 56 18.15 -0.79 1.17
N ALA A 57 17.72 -0.57 -0.06
CA ALA A 57 18.56 0.03 -1.10
C ALA A 57 18.95 1.48 -0.75
N GLU A 58 18.02 2.26 -0.21
CA GLU A 58 18.26 3.66 0.14
C GLU A 58 19.18 3.80 1.36
N ILE A 59 19.05 2.90 2.34
CA ILE A 59 19.99 2.80 3.46
C ILE A 59 21.38 2.38 2.97
N SER A 60 21.47 1.39 2.07
CA SER A 60 22.75 0.95 1.51
C SER A 60 23.46 2.07 0.75
N LYS A 61 22.73 2.86 -0.06
CA LYS A 61 23.26 4.06 -0.72
C LYS A 61 23.77 5.08 0.30
N CYS A 62 23.02 5.28 1.39
CA CYS A 62 23.37 6.20 2.46
C CYS A 62 24.70 5.80 3.11
N ASN A 63 24.89 4.53 3.45
CA ASN A 63 26.10 4.08 4.14
C ASN A 63 27.40 4.32 3.34
N GLY A 64 27.33 4.47 2.02
CA GLY A 64 28.48 4.75 1.16
C GLY A 64 28.79 6.23 0.93
N ASN A 65 28.07 7.17 1.57
CA ASN A 65 28.30 8.61 1.39
C ASN A 65 28.02 9.42 2.67
N ASP A 66 28.51 10.65 2.71
CA ASP A 66 28.25 11.61 3.80
C ASP A 66 27.15 12.62 3.41
N ASN A 67 26.30 12.28 2.43
CA ASN A 67 25.24 13.16 1.95
C ASN A 67 23.92 12.84 2.62
N THR A 68 22.98 13.78 2.59
CA THR A 68 21.62 13.55 3.11
C THR A 68 20.77 12.85 2.04
N LEU A 69 20.01 11.82 2.45
CA LEU A 69 19.02 11.19 1.57
C LEU A 69 17.94 12.19 1.15
N SER A 70 17.55 12.13 -0.12
CA SER A 70 16.49 12.98 -0.68
C SER A 70 15.67 12.25 -1.74
N PHE A 71 14.42 12.65 -1.89
CA PHE A 71 13.56 12.23 -2.99
C PHE A 71 12.67 13.39 -3.45
N VAL A 72 12.19 13.27 -4.69
CA VAL A 72 11.21 14.19 -5.27
C VAL A 72 9.85 13.47 -5.37
N ASP A 73 8.80 14.12 -4.90
CA ASP A 73 7.42 13.63 -4.98
C ASP A 73 6.83 13.79 -6.40
N ALA A 74 5.61 13.29 -6.59
CA ALA A 74 4.91 13.42 -7.88
C ALA A 74 4.56 14.89 -8.26
N LEU A 75 4.69 15.83 -7.33
CA LEU A 75 4.40 17.26 -7.50
C LEU A 75 5.68 18.10 -7.65
N ASN A 76 6.84 17.45 -7.83
CA ASN A 76 8.17 18.08 -7.91
C ASN A 76 8.65 18.78 -6.63
N ASN A 77 8.11 18.44 -5.46
CA ASN A 77 8.68 18.90 -4.20
C ASN A 77 9.80 17.96 -3.74
N GLU A 78 10.90 18.53 -3.29
CA GLU A 78 12.03 17.79 -2.75
C GLU A 78 11.91 17.63 -1.23
N TYR A 79 12.08 16.40 -0.76
CA TYR A 79 12.10 16.06 0.66
C TYR A 79 13.47 15.52 1.01
N ARG A 80 14.07 16.05 2.08
CA ARG A 80 15.37 15.63 2.61
C ARG A 80 15.18 14.97 3.96
N MET A 81 15.96 13.94 4.23
CA MET A 81 16.08 13.34 5.55
C MET A 81 16.67 14.37 6.53
N GLY A 82 16.21 14.39 7.78
CA GLY A 82 16.72 15.30 8.81
C GLY A 82 18.09 14.93 9.38
N ALA A 83 18.76 13.92 8.83
CA ALA A 83 20.03 13.38 9.29
C ALA A 83 20.98 13.16 8.11
N VAL A 84 22.28 13.26 8.38
CA VAL A 84 23.34 12.93 7.44
C VAL A 84 23.63 11.43 7.50
N CYS A 85 24.07 10.86 6.40
CA CYS A 85 24.54 9.48 6.34
C CYS A 85 25.93 9.31 7.01
N PRO A 86 26.28 8.11 7.52
CA PRO A 86 25.44 6.93 7.72
C PRO A 86 24.41 7.11 8.85
N ILE A 87 23.19 6.57 8.65
CA ILE A 87 22.03 6.87 9.49
C ILE A 87 22.26 6.60 10.98
N GLY A 88 22.72 5.41 11.36
CA GLY A 88 22.83 5.10 12.78
C GLY A 88 24.12 5.58 13.45
N SER A 89 24.93 6.40 12.76
CA SER A 89 25.95 7.26 13.40
C SER A 89 25.44 8.68 13.66
N ALA A 90 24.34 9.09 13.03
CA ALA A 90 23.76 10.42 13.21
C ALA A 90 22.95 10.52 14.51
N THR A 91 23.01 11.69 15.16
CA THR A 91 22.13 12.01 16.29
C THR A 91 20.68 11.96 15.82
N ASP A 92 19.83 11.24 16.55
CA ASP A 92 18.44 10.96 16.17
C ASP A 92 18.26 10.38 14.75
N GLY A 93 19.30 9.75 14.18
CA GLY A 93 19.29 9.25 12.81
C GLY A 93 18.16 8.26 12.55
N ARG A 94 17.87 7.37 13.51
CA ARG A 94 16.72 6.44 13.43
C ARG A 94 15.40 7.19 13.33
N LYS A 95 15.20 8.25 14.11
CA LYS A 95 13.98 9.05 14.06
C LYS A 95 13.82 9.72 12.70
N HIS A 96 14.87 10.37 12.22
CA HIS A 96 14.86 11.03 10.91
C HIS A 96 14.70 10.05 9.75
N ALA A 97 15.25 8.85 9.84
CA ALA A 97 15.04 7.80 8.85
C ALA A 97 13.58 7.32 8.83
N MET A 98 12.96 7.07 10.00
CA MET A 98 11.56 6.69 10.08
C MET A 98 10.65 7.79 9.48
N GLU A 99 10.87 9.04 9.85
CA GLU A 99 10.17 10.21 9.30
C GLU A 99 10.28 10.24 7.77
N TYR A 100 11.51 10.16 7.24
CA TYR A 100 11.80 10.20 5.81
C TYR A 100 11.16 9.04 5.03
N PHE A 101 11.33 7.80 5.50
CA PHE A 101 10.79 6.64 4.80
C PHE A 101 9.27 6.58 4.84
N ARG A 102 8.61 7.07 5.91
CA ARG A 102 7.15 7.16 5.93
C ARG A 102 6.63 8.12 4.84
N GLN A 103 7.33 9.23 4.59
CA GLN A 103 6.96 10.15 3.51
C GLN A 103 7.09 9.49 2.13
N ILE A 104 8.16 8.73 1.90
CA ILE A 104 8.33 7.97 0.66
C ILE A 104 7.24 6.92 0.50
N LEU A 105 6.92 6.19 1.57
CA LEU A 105 5.86 5.18 1.52
C LEU A 105 4.54 5.81 1.11
N TRP A 106 4.20 6.98 1.65
CA TRP A 106 3.00 7.71 1.28
C TRP A 106 2.98 8.15 -0.19
N ASP A 107 4.10 8.64 -0.72
CA ASP A 107 4.19 9.11 -2.10
C ASP A 107 4.18 7.96 -3.12
N LYS A 108 5.02 6.94 -2.90
CA LYS A 108 5.30 5.90 -3.90
C LYS A 108 4.34 4.71 -3.86
N PHE A 109 3.65 4.48 -2.74
CA PHE A 109 2.80 3.29 -2.57
C PHE A 109 1.35 3.65 -2.31
N LYS A 110 0.43 2.98 -3.02
CA LYS A 110 -1.02 3.08 -2.83
C LYS A 110 -1.56 1.89 -2.07
N ASN A 111 -2.60 2.12 -1.26
CA ASN A 111 -3.26 1.07 -0.51
C ASN A 111 -4.18 0.24 -1.46
N PRO A 112 -3.96 -1.08 -1.64
CA PRO A 112 -4.78 -1.90 -2.53
C PRO A 112 -6.24 -2.07 -2.06
N TYR A 113 -6.47 -2.00 -0.76
CA TYR A 113 -7.81 -2.11 -0.16
C TYR A 113 -8.58 -0.79 -0.20
N ASN A 114 -7.86 0.34 -0.19
CA ASN A 114 -8.44 1.66 -0.36
C ASN A 114 -7.57 2.55 -1.27
N PRO A 115 -7.78 2.52 -2.60
CA PRO A 115 -6.95 3.25 -3.56
C PRO A 115 -6.98 4.78 -3.41
N LYS A 116 -7.96 5.33 -2.67
CA LYS A 116 -8.05 6.77 -2.38
C LYS A 116 -7.10 7.21 -1.26
N LYS A 117 -6.52 6.27 -0.52
CA LYS A 117 -5.58 6.52 0.59
C LYS A 117 -4.17 6.05 0.22
N GLY A 118 -3.16 6.72 0.77
CA GLY A 118 -1.80 6.19 0.76
C GLY A 118 -1.67 5.00 1.72
N VAL A 119 -0.48 4.39 1.75
CA VAL A 119 -0.24 3.22 2.61
C VAL A 119 0.05 3.57 4.07
N VAL A 120 0.34 4.82 4.42
CA VAL A 120 0.61 5.19 5.82
C VAL A 120 -0.70 5.45 6.56
N TYR A 121 -0.95 4.71 7.64
CA TYR A 121 -2.19 4.85 8.40
C TYR A 121 -2.25 6.20 9.13
N GLY A 122 -3.43 6.83 9.11
CA GLY A 122 -3.66 8.11 9.80
C GLY A 122 -3.14 9.36 9.07
N ALA A 123 -2.38 9.20 7.99
CA ALA A 123 -1.94 10.31 7.16
C ALA A 123 -2.98 10.63 6.08
N GLY A 124 -3.28 11.91 5.87
CA GLY A 124 -4.03 12.44 4.73
C GLY A 124 -3.13 13.10 3.68
N ASN A 125 -1.90 13.46 4.05
CA ASN A 125 -0.90 14.05 3.19
C ASN A 125 0.52 13.62 3.59
N ILE A 126 1.51 14.01 2.78
CA ILE A 126 2.92 13.63 2.97
C ILE A 126 3.54 14.26 4.22
N SER A 127 3.07 15.43 4.66
CA SER A 127 3.54 16.07 5.88
C SER A 127 3.07 15.31 7.12
N GLU A 128 1.82 14.84 7.13
CA GLU A 128 1.25 14.00 8.19
C GLU A 128 1.86 12.59 8.20
N ALA A 129 2.23 12.05 7.04
CA ALA A 129 2.90 10.76 6.95
C ALA A 129 4.22 10.74 7.74
N LYS A 130 4.94 11.87 7.77
CA LYS A 130 6.19 12.03 8.53
C LYS A 130 6.02 11.65 10.02
N SER A 131 4.95 12.13 10.64
CA SER A 131 4.66 11.97 12.06
C SER A 131 3.73 10.79 12.39
N ALA A 132 3.46 9.91 11.42
CA ALA A 132 2.57 8.76 11.63
C ALA A 132 3.28 7.66 12.45
N GLU A 133 2.93 7.56 13.74
CA GLU A 133 3.50 6.59 14.68
C GLU A 133 2.56 5.42 15.01
N THR A 134 1.34 5.43 14.48
CA THR A 134 0.32 4.42 14.79
C THR A 134 0.77 3.03 14.32
N LEU A 135 0.75 2.07 15.23
CA LEU A 135 1.02 0.67 14.92
C LEU A 135 -0.08 0.08 14.04
N VAL A 136 0.32 -0.55 12.94
CA VAL A 136 -0.61 -1.34 12.12
C VAL A 136 -0.92 -2.66 12.81
N THR A 137 -2.20 -2.91 13.03
CA THR A 137 -2.74 -4.13 13.65
C THR A 137 -3.42 -5.02 12.61
N THR A 138 -3.97 -6.16 13.05
CA THR A 138 -4.78 -7.05 12.22
C THR A 138 -6.22 -6.55 12.03
N ALA A 139 -6.57 -5.35 12.51
CA ALA A 139 -7.93 -4.84 12.42
C ALA A 139 -8.36 -4.57 10.96
N PRO A 140 -9.63 -4.81 10.59
CA PRO A 140 -10.14 -4.65 9.22
C PRO A 140 -9.96 -3.24 8.65
N GLU A 141 -10.05 -2.21 9.49
CA GLU A 141 -9.86 -0.82 9.08
C GLU A 141 -8.41 -0.48 8.70
N MET A 142 -7.46 -1.36 9.06
CA MET A 142 -6.03 -1.20 8.79
C MET A 142 -5.52 -2.03 7.60
N LEU A 143 -6.41 -2.66 6.83
CA LEU A 143 -6.05 -3.43 5.63
C LEU A 143 -5.25 -2.61 4.61
N GLY A 144 -4.12 -3.17 4.17
CA GLY A 144 -3.21 -2.58 3.18
C GLY A 144 -2.37 -1.41 3.70
N PHE A 145 -2.54 -1.01 4.96
CA PHE A 145 -1.71 0.02 5.55
C PHE A 145 -0.39 -0.55 6.07
N MET A 146 0.65 0.28 5.97
CA MET A 146 1.99 0.07 6.45
C MET A 146 2.30 1.04 7.60
N ALA A 147 3.12 0.58 8.52
CA ALA A 147 3.75 1.40 9.55
C ALA A 147 5.24 1.13 9.58
N ILE A 148 6.02 2.19 9.78
CA ILE A 148 7.41 2.09 10.19
C ILE A 148 7.46 2.47 11.67
N THR A 149 7.92 1.56 12.51
CA THR A 149 8.13 1.82 13.94
C THR A 149 9.58 1.55 14.32
N GLU A 150 9.89 1.81 15.59
CA GLU A 150 11.17 1.40 16.16
C GLU A 150 11.35 -0.13 16.03
N GLY A 151 12.56 -0.55 15.69
CA GLY A 151 12.98 -1.97 15.72
C GLY A 151 13.38 -2.39 17.13
N LYS A 152 13.79 -3.65 17.31
CA LYS A 152 14.23 -4.15 18.61
C LYS A 152 15.55 -3.55 19.10
N THR A 153 16.39 -3.08 18.18
CA THR A 153 17.68 -2.45 18.52
C THR A 153 17.60 -0.94 18.28
N SER A 154 18.49 -0.18 18.92
CA SER A 154 18.62 1.28 18.72
C SER A 154 18.95 1.66 17.27
N VAL A 155 19.44 0.69 16.49
CA VAL A 155 19.89 0.83 15.09
C VAL A 155 19.05 0.00 14.12
N ALA A 156 17.79 -0.28 14.48
CA ALA A 156 16.85 -0.96 13.59
C ALA A 156 15.51 -0.24 13.55
N MET A 157 14.86 -0.32 12.39
CA MET A 157 13.47 0.04 12.19
C MET A 157 12.67 -1.23 11.92
N ARG A 158 11.37 -1.20 12.19
CA ARG A 158 10.44 -2.28 11.86
C ARG A 158 9.41 -1.78 10.86
N LEU A 159 9.38 -2.38 9.69
CA LEU A 159 8.31 -2.19 8.71
C LEU A 159 7.23 -3.25 8.97
N THR A 160 6.00 -2.82 9.14
CA THR A 160 4.82 -3.69 9.32
C THR A 160 3.76 -3.33 8.30
N ILE A 161 3.05 -4.33 7.77
CA ILE A 161 1.87 -4.16 6.93
C ILE A 161 0.76 -5.12 7.41
N ASN A 162 -0.49 -4.72 7.26
CA ASN A 162 -1.63 -5.63 7.31
C ASN A 162 -1.98 -6.04 5.88
N ILE A 163 -1.69 -7.29 5.51
CA ILE A 163 -1.95 -7.80 4.16
C ILE A 163 -3.36 -8.38 4.01
N GLY A 164 -4.14 -8.43 5.09
CA GLY A 164 -5.44 -9.07 5.10
C GLY A 164 -5.35 -10.58 4.97
N ASN A 165 -6.31 -11.16 4.27
CA ASN A 165 -6.35 -12.58 3.95
C ASN A 165 -6.95 -12.79 2.55
N GLN A 166 -6.95 -14.04 2.07
CA GLN A 166 -7.42 -14.35 0.73
C GLN A 166 -8.96 -14.47 0.62
N THR A 167 -9.67 -14.59 1.74
CA THR A 167 -11.11 -14.87 1.83
C THR A 167 -11.95 -13.61 2.05
N GLY A 168 -11.38 -12.57 2.67
CA GLY A 168 -12.06 -11.34 3.04
C GLY A 168 -12.70 -11.39 4.44
N GLU A 169 -12.77 -12.58 5.04
CA GLU A 169 -13.45 -12.85 6.31
C GLU A 169 -12.52 -13.62 7.26
N GLY A 170 -12.73 -13.48 8.57
CA GLY A 170 -11.92 -14.12 9.60
C GLY A 170 -10.67 -13.32 9.97
N ASP A 171 -9.66 -14.02 10.51
CA ASP A 171 -8.44 -13.38 10.98
C ASP A 171 -7.59 -12.87 9.80
N TYR A 172 -7.10 -11.63 9.95
CA TYR A 172 -6.22 -11.01 8.98
C TYR A 172 -4.75 -11.18 9.36
N GLU A 173 -3.90 -11.33 8.34
CA GLU A 173 -2.47 -11.52 8.48
C GLU A 173 -1.72 -10.18 8.42
N ARG A 174 -0.65 -10.10 9.19
CA ARG A 174 0.28 -8.97 9.18
C ARG A 174 1.71 -9.47 8.97
N LEU A 175 2.42 -8.82 8.06
CA LEU A 175 3.83 -9.07 7.82
C LEU A 175 4.65 -8.01 8.54
N SER A 176 5.79 -8.40 9.10
CA SER A 176 6.70 -7.48 9.76
C SER A 176 8.14 -7.88 9.49
N GLN A 177 8.99 -6.90 9.25
CA GLN A 177 10.41 -7.09 8.99
C GLN A 177 11.23 -6.05 9.75
N GLU A 178 12.32 -6.50 10.36
CA GLU A 178 13.34 -5.62 10.90
C GLU A 178 14.34 -5.22 9.80
N ILE A 179 14.67 -3.94 9.77
CA ILE A 179 15.57 -3.30 8.81
C ILE A 179 16.65 -2.58 9.63
N GLY A 180 17.89 -3.03 9.52
CA GLY A 180 19.04 -2.36 10.13
C GLY A 180 19.31 -1.02 9.44
N ILE A 181 19.73 -0.03 10.23
CA ILE A 181 20.12 1.31 9.74
C ILE A 181 21.64 1.55 9.82
N ASN A 182 22.38 0.55 10.31
CA ASN A 182 23.84 0.49 10.34
C ASN A 182 24.30 -0.79 9.66
N GLU A 183 25.41 -0.69 8.94
CA GLU A 183 26.38 -1.79 8.81
C GLU A 183 27.54 -1.50 9.76
#